data_AF-A0A847EUD4-F1
#
_entry.id   AF-A0A847EUD4-F1
#
_cell.length_a   1.000
_cell.length_b   1.000
_cell.length_c   1.000
_cell.angle_alpha   90.00
_cell.angle_beta   90.00
_cell.angle_gamma   90.00
#
_symmetry.space_group_name_H-M   'P 1'
#
loop_
_entity.id
_entity.type
_entity.pdbx_description
1 polymer ?
#
loop_
_entity_poly.entity_id
_entity_poly.type
_entity_poly.pdbx_seq_one_letter_code
_entity_poly.pdbx_strand_id
1 'polypeptide(L)'
;VVKPQPLPMLPVACALWKPMPNFEVGAGAWILAGGTHHSSFSFALTKEYMEDYAEIADIELLLIDEDTTIRSFKQDIRNNEVYYMLNKALR
;
A
#
# COMPACT_ATOMS: atom_id res chain seq x y z
N VAL A 1 12.45 -0.74 15.89
CA VAL A 1 11.91 -2.09 15.58
C VAL A 1 11.70 -2.84 16.88
N VAL A 2 10.51 -3.41 17.12
CA VAL A 2 10.26 -4.23 18.32
C VAL A 2 10.92 -5.59 18.09
N LYS A 3 11.78 -6.03 19.01
CA LYS A 3 12.41 -7.34 18.91
C LYS A 3 11.33 -8.43 19.10
N PRO A 4 11.11 -9.33 18.14
CA PRO A 4 10.14 -10.41 18.29
C PRO A 4 10.59 -11.35 19.42
N GLN A 5 9.62 -11.87 20.16
CA GLN A 5 9.85 -12.95 21.13
C GLN A 5 10.02 -14.29 20.39
N PRO A 6 10.69 -15.28 21.00
CA PRO A 6 10.78 -16.62 20.41
C PRO A 6 9.38 -17.20 20.11
N LEU A 7 9.22 -17.79 18.93
CA LEU A 7 8.00 -18.48 18.49
C LEU A 7 8.29 -19.99 18.37
N PRO A 8 8.46 -20.73 19.48
CA PRO A 8 9.02 -22.08 19.48
C PRO A 8 8.17 -23.11 18.73
N MET A 9 6.88 -22.82 18.53
CA MET A 9 5.93 -23.70 17.86
C MET A 9 5.59 -23.24 16.43
N LEU A 10 6.18 -22.16 15.92
CA LEU A 10 5.90 -21.68 14.57
C LEU A 10 6.79 -22.45 13.58
N PRO A 11 6.23 -23.33 12.72
CA PRO A 11 7.02 -24.22 11.87
C PRO A 11 7.50 -23.55 10.57
N VAL A 12 7.31 -22.24 10.44
CA VAL A 12 7.60 -21.45 9.23
C VAL A 12 8.29 -20.14 9.59
N ALA A 13 9.06 -19.60 8.66
CA ALA A 13 9.60 -18.25 8.79
C ALA A 13 8.48 -17.20 8.86
N CYS A 14 8.70 -16.12 9.61
CA CYS A 14 7.75 -15.02 9.71
C CYS A 14 8.43 -13.66 9.56
N ALA A 15 7.70 -12.71 8.99
CA ALA A 15 8.03 -11.30 9.05
C ALA A 15 7.06 -10.59 10.00
N LEU A 16 7.57 -9.65 10.80
CA LEU A 16 6.77 -8.81 11.68
C LEU A 16 7.10 -7.35 11.38
N TRP A 17 6.08 -6.55 11.11
CA TRP A 17 6.23 -5.12 10.86
C TRP A 17 5.09 -4.34 11.51
N LYS A 18 5.29 -3.02 11.62
CA LYS A 18 4.23 -2.07 11.97
C LYS A 18 3.89 -1.29 10.71
N PRO A 19 2.68 -1.44 10.14
CA PRO A 19 2.29 -0.64 8.98
C PRO A 19 2.18 0.83 9.40
N MET A 20 2.52 1.72 8.47
CA MET A 20 2.30 3.15 8.61
C MET A 20 0.86 3.53 8.20
N PRO A 21 0.32 4.64 8.70
CA PRO A 21 0.86 5.43 9.82
C PRO A 21 0.63 4.71 11.17
N ASN A 22 -0.32 3.78 11.20
CA ASN A 22 -0.58 2.85 12.27
C ASN A 22 -1.41 1.67 11.74
N PHE A 23 -1.64 0.65 12.57
CA PHE A 23 -2.37 -0.55 12.16
C PHE A 23 -3.79 -0.28 11.69
N GLU A 24 -4.55 0.55 12.41
CA GLU A 24 -5.95 0.83 12.09
C GLU A 24 -6.08 1.56 10.75
N VAL A 25 -5.29 2.61 10.55
CA VAL A 25 -5.32 3.40 9.31
C VAL A 25 -4.74 2.61 8.14
N GLY A 26 -3.58 1.96 8.32
CA GLY A 26 -2.92 1.22 7.25
C GLY A 26 -3.77 0.04 6.75
N ALA A 27 -4.32 -0.76 7.68
CA ALA A 27 -5.22 -1.85 7.30
C ALA A 27 -6.55 -1.33 6.74
N GLY A 28 -7.11 -0.26 7.31
CA GLY A 28 -8.35 0.35 6.83
C GLY A 28 -8.22 0.90 5.40
N ALA A 29 -7.14 1.61 5.10
CA ALA A 29 -6.84 2.12 3.77
C ALA A 29 -6.64 0.96 2.76
N TRP A 30 -5.90 -0.09 3.14
CA TRP A 30 -5.71 -1.28 2.29
C TRP A 30 -7.04 -1.97 1.93
N ILE A 31 -7.93 -2.15 2.91
CA ILE A 31 -9.26 -2.73 2.69
C ILE A 31 -10.11 -1.83 1.78
N LEU A 32 -10.06 -0.51 1.98
CA LEU A 32 -10.79 0.44 1.15
C LEU A 32 -10.34 0.43 -0.31
N ALA A 33 -9.02 0.28 -0.54
CA ALA A 33 -8.46 0.13 -1.88
C ALA A 33 -8.71 -1.26 -2.50
N GLY A 34 -9.27 -2.21 -1.76
CA GLY A 34 -9.46 -3.59 -2.24
C GLY A 34 -8.17 -4.40 -2.35
N GLY A 35 -7.14 -4.06 -1.56
CA GLY A 35 -5.84 -4.72 -1.60
C GLY A 35 -5.90 -6.22 -1.25
N THR A 36 -5.03 -7.02 -1.86
CA THR A 36 -4.98 -8.48 -1.70
C THR A 36 -4.36 -8.92 -0.38
N HIS A 37 -4.63 -10.17 0.03
CA HIS A 37 -3.99 -10.78 1.21
C HIS A 37 -2.56 -11.26 0.92
N HIS A 38 -2.25 -11.56 -0.34
CA HIS A 38 -0.88 -11.77 -0.80
C HIS A 38 -0.22 -10.43 -1.12
N SER A 39 1.04 -10.28 -0.73
CA SER A 39 1.86 -9.10 -1.02
C SER A 39 3.30 -9.50 -1.30
N SER A 40 4.05 -8.59 -1.93
CA SER A 40 5.51 -8.69 -2.04
C SER A 40 6.13 -7.79 -0.98
N PHE A 41 7.08 -8.31 -0.22
CA PHE A 41 7.77 -7.58 0.84
C PHE A 41 9.22 -7.29 0.42
N SER A 42 9.68 -6.05 0.56
CA SER A 42 11.03 -5.63 0.15
C SER A 42 11.68 -4.69 1.16
N PHE A 43 12.97 -4.90 1.42
CA PHE A 43 13.84 -3.95 2.11
C PHE A 43 14.65 -3.05 1.15
N ALA A 44 14.70 -3.41 -0.13
CA ALA A 44 15.56 -2.76 -1.12
C ALA A 44 14.83 -1.70 -1.95
N LEU A 45 13.51 -1.83 -2.13
CA LEU A 45 12.70 -0.91 -2.92
C LEU A 45 12.22 0.25 -2.05
N THR A 46 12.20 1.46 -2.61
CA THR A 46 11.65 2.67 -2.00
C THR A 46 10.27 3.00 -2.58
N LYS A 47 9.56 3.97 -1.97
CA LYS A 47 8.30 4.48 -2.51
C LYS A 47 8.47 5.11 -3.90
N GLU A 48 9.53 5.89 -4.09
CA GLU A 48 9.90 6.54 -5.36
C GLU A 48 10.04 5.51 -6.50
N TYR A 49 10.66 4.34 -6.25
CA TYR A 49 10.78 3.31 -7.28
C TYR A 49 9.42 2.74 -7.71
N MET A 50 8.46 2.66 -6.80
CA MET A 50 7.11 2.17 -7.09
C MET A 50 6.26 3.25 -7.79
N GLU A 51 6.46 4.53 -7.43
CA GLU A 51 5.87 5.69 -8.12
C GLU A 51 6.34 5.74 -9.58
N ASP A 52 7.66 5.69 -9.82
CA ASP A 52 8.25 5.66 -11.16
C ASP A 52 7.72 4.47 -11.98
N TYR A 53 7.65 3.28 -11.37
CA TYR A 53 7.13 2.08 -12.04
C TYR A 53 5.67 2.26 -12.46
N ALA A 54 4.83 2.80 -11.58
CA ALA A 54 3.41 3.03 -11.87
C ALA A 54 3.22 4.06 -12.99
N GLU A 55 4.02 5.12 -13.01
CA GLU A 55 4.01 6.12 -14.07
C GLU A 55 4.45 5.53 -15.42
N ILE A 56 5.57 4.80 -15.46
CA ILE A 56 6.07 4.14 -16.68
C ILE A 56 5.05 3.14 -17.23
N ALA A 57 4.40 2.39 -16.35
CA ALA A 57 3.42 1.37 -16.73
C ALA A 57 2.02 1.93 -17.00
N ASP A 58 1.78 3.22 -16.74
CA ASP A 58 0.47 3.88 -16.83
C ASP A 58 -0.61 3.17 -16.00
N ILE A 59 -0.31 2.87 -14.74
CA ILE A 59 -1.24 2.24 -13.79
C ILE A 59 -1.44 3.10 -12.55
N GLU A 60 -2.62 2.99 -11.94
CA GLU A 60 -2.89 3.66 -10.67
C GLU A 60 -1.95 3.20 -9.55
N LEU A 61 -1.43 4.17 -8.81
CA LEU A 61 -0.78 3.96 -7.52
C LEU A 61 -1.59 4.65 -6.41
N LEU A 62 -1.89 3.88 -5.37
CA LEU A 62 -2.41 4.39 -4.10
C LEU A 62 -1.35 4.16 -3.02
N LEU A 63 -0.78 5.24 -2.50
CA LEU A 63 0.27 5.19 -1.49
C LEU A 63 -0.34 5.20 -0.08
N ILE A 64 0.13 4.28 0.77
CA ILE A 64 -0.20 4.24 2.21
C ILE A 64 1.11 4.38 2.98
N ASP A 65 1.29 5.50 3.66
CA ASP A 65 2.51 5.90 4.35
C ASP A 65 2.22 6.69 5.64
N GLU A 66 3.24 7.34 6.20
CA GLU A 66 3.15 8.11 7.45
C GLU A 66 2.15 9.29 7.42
N ASP A 67 1.87 9.86 6.25
CA ASP A 67 0.99 11.04 6.10
C ASP A 67 -0.45 10.66 5.76
N THR A 68 -0.72 9.36 5.60
CA THR A 68 -2.02 8.86 5.17
C THR A 68 -3.11 9.09 6.23
N THR A 69 -4.23 9.67 5.81
CA THR A 69 -5.47 9.66 6.59
C THR A 69 -6.57 8.97 5.80
N ILE A 70 -7.51 8.31 6.46
CA ILE A 70 -8.65 7.66 5.76
C ILE A 70 -9.45 8.68 4.93
N ARG A 71 -9.51 9.95 5.37
CA ARG A 71 -10.22 11.00 4.64
C ARG A 71 -9.51 11.37 3.34
N SER A 72 -8.21 11.66 3.39
CA SER A 72 -7.42 12.01 2.19
C SER A 72 -7.34 10.83 1.23
N PHE A 73 -7.09 9.63 1.74
CA PHE A 73 -6.98 8.41 0.92
C PHE A 73 -8.26 8.10 0.13
N LYS A 74 -9.45 8.28 0.75
CA LYS A 74 -10.73 8.16 0.04
C LYS A 74 -10.91 9.21 -1.06
N GLN A 75 -10.32 10.39 -0.89
CA GLN A 75 -10.35 11.42 -1.91
C GLN A 75 -9.43 11.06 -3.07
N ASP A 76 -8.24 10.52 -2.78
CA ASP A 76 -7.27 10.08 -3.80
C ASP A 76 -7.88 9.00 -4.69
N ILE A 77 -8.50 7.95 -4.11
CA ILE A 77 -9.23 6.91 -4.87
C ILE A 77 -10.25 7.52 -5.84
N ARG A 78 -11.07 8.48 -5.38
CA ARG A 78 -12.12 9.10 -6.22
C ARG A 78 -11.54 9.95 -7.33
N ASN A 79 -10.48 10.69 -7.05
CA ASN A 79 -9.81 11.54 -8.03
C ASN A 79 -9.14 10.68 -9.10
N ASN A 80 -8.42 9.63 -8.68
CA ASN A 80 -7.75 8.69 -9.55
C ASN A 80 -8.73 7.93 -10.43
N GLU A 81 -9.85 7.42 -9.89
CA GLU A 81 -10.88 6.74 -10.68
C GLU A 81 -11.34 7.62 -11.85
N VAL A 82 -11.65 8.89 -11.59
CA VAL A 82 -12.04 9.84 -12.65
C VAL A 82 -10.89 10.03 -13.66
N TYR A 83 -9.66 10.24 -13.19
CA TYR A 83 -8.49 10.42 -14.06
C TYR A 83 -8.27 9.21 -14.97
N TYR A 84 -8.19 8.00 -14.42
CA TYR A 84 -7.90 6.78 -15.19
C TYR A 84 -9.07 6.37 -16.09
N MET A 85 -10.32 6.58 -15.68
CA MET A 85 -11.48 6.39 -16.56
C MET A 85 -11.43 7.34 -17.77
N LEU A 86 -11.13 8.63 -17.55
CA LEU A 86 -11.03 9.61 -18.63
C LEU A 86 -9.81 9.35 -19.53
N ASN A 87 -8.64 9.09 -18.95
CA ASN A 87 -7.42 8.76 -19.70
C ASN A 87 -7.64 7.54 -20.60
N LYS A 88 -8.32 6.50 -20.10
CA LYS A 88 -8.68 5.32 -20.90
C LYS A 88 -9.72 5.62 -21.99
N ALA A 89 -10.64 6.54 -21.76
CA ALA A 89 -11.68 6.90 -22.74
C ALA A 89 -11.18 7.84 -23.85
N LEU A 90 -10.10 8.59 -23.59
CA LEU A 90 -9.55 9.59 -24.51
C LEU A 90 -8.32 9.09 -25.31
N ARG A 91 -7.83 7.90 -25.00
CA ARG A 91 -6.82 7.17 -25.79
C ARG A 91 -7.48 6.37 -26.91
#